data_AF-A0A7S3P9P7-F1
#
_entry.id   AF-A0A7S3P9P7-F1
#
_cell.length_a   1.000
_cell.length_b   1.000
_cell.length_c   1.000
_cell.angle_alpha   90.00
_cell.angle_beta   90.00
_cell.angle_gamma   90.00
#
_symmetry.space_group_name_H-M   'P 1'
#
loop_
_entity.id
_entity.type
_entity.pdbx_description
1 polymer ?
#
loop_
_entity_poly.entity_id
_entity_poly.type
_entity_poly.pdbx_seq_one_letter_code
_entity_poly.pdbx_strand_id
1 'polypeptide(L)'
;EAFLKTHKDLKNQLNISDWNSATESYNSLNNLLSKYFTTAESKNVDKIPVYYFKCLKLLQDAIGVLLGDKPAQKKLSKTNGKSFNALRARMKKLLTPEYQERIDSLESA
;
A
#
# COMPACT_ATOMS: atom_id res chain seq x y z
N GLU A 1 5.12 7.34 -14.32
CA GLU A 1 5.39 5.91 -14.65
C GLU A 1 5.76 5.05 -13.44
N ALA A 2 6.68 5.49 -12.57
CA ALA A 2 7.15 4.71 -11.43
C ALA A 2 6.02 4.21 -10.49
N PHE A 3 5.06 5.06 -10.11
CA PHE A 3 3.92 4.67 -9.27
C PHE A 3 3.03 3.58 -9.90
N LEU A 4 2.78 3.66 -11.21
CA LEU A 4 2.00 2.65 -11.94
C LEU A 4 2.75 1.31 -11.99
N LYS A 5 4.07 1.33 -12.15
CA LYS A 5 4.89 0.12 -12.11
C LYS A 5 4.78 -0.55 -10.73
N THR A 6 4.99 0.21 -9.66
CA THR A 6 4.86 -0.30 -8.28
C THR A 6 3.46 -0.86 -8.01
N HIS A 7 2.41 -0.25 -8.54
CA HIS A 7 1.05 -0.78 -8.44
C HIS A 7 0.91 -2.17 -9.08
N LYS A 8 1.47 -2.37 -10.28
CA LYS A 8 1.45 -3.68 -10.96
C LYS A 8 2.25 -4.73 -10.19
N ASP A 9 3.43 -4.35 -9.69
CA ASP A 9 4.29 -5.24 -8.90
C ASP A 9 3.58 -5.68 -7.60
N LEU A 10 2.95 -4.74 -6.88
CA LEU A 10 2.17 -5.03 -5.68
C LEU A 10 1.02 -6.00 -5.96
N LYS A 11 0.28 -5.80 -7.06
CA LYS A 11 -0.82 -6.69 -7.43
C LYS A 11 -0.35 -8.13 -7.63
N ASN A 12 0.78 -8.31 -8.31
CA ASN A 12 1.37 -9.63 -8.54
C ASN A 12 1.86 -10.28 -7.25
N GLN A 13 2.58 -9.52 -6.41
CA GLN A 13 3.12 -10.00 -5.12
C GLN A 13 2.00 -10.44 -4.17
N LEU A 14 0.93 -9.63 -4.06
CA LEU A 14 -0.22 -9.95 -3.22
C LEU A 14 -0.99 -11.17 -3.74
N ASN A 15 -1.12 -11.34 -5.06
CA ASN A 15 -1.78 -12.50 -5.66
C ASN A 15 -1.11 -13.82 -5.28
N ILE A 16 0.22 -13.82 -5.11
CA ILE A 16 0.99 -15.00 -4.66
C ILE A 16 1.28 -15.00 -3.16
N SER A 17 0.67 -14.10 -2.38
CA SER A 17 0.90 -13.95 -0.94
C SER A 17 2.37 -13.68 -0.54
N ASP A 18 3.13 -12.98 -1.38
CA ASP A 18 4.48 -12.52 -1.06
C ASP A 18 4.45 -11.16 -0.34
N TRP A 19 4.23 -11.24 0.97
CA TRP A 19 4.14 -10.07 1.84
C TRP A 19 5.51 -9.43 2.10
N ASN A 20 6.60 -10.17 1.93
CA ASN A 20 7.93 -9.60 2.05
C ASN A 20 8.19 -8.60 0.92
N SER A 21 8.05 -9.05 -0.34
CA SER A 21 8.23 -8.17 -1.48
C SER A 21 7.18 -7.07 -1.58
N ALA A 22 5.94 -7.33 -1.13
CA ALA A 22 4.92 -6.28 -1.01
C ALA A 22 5.34 -5.18 -0.02
N THR A 23 5.96 -5.54 1.11
CA THR A 23 6.48 -4.59 2.10
C THR A 23 7.64 -3.77 1.54
N GLU A 24 8.54 -4.38 0.78
CA GLU A 24 9.63 -3.69 0.09
C GLU A 24 9.08 -2.70 -0.95
N SER A 25 8.08 -3.13 -1.73
CA SER A 25 7.43 -2.29 -2.74
C SER A 25 6.69 -1.11 -2.11
N TYR A 26 6.08 -1.29 -0.93
CA TYR A 26 5.53 -0.19 -0.13
C TYR A 26 6.61 0.79 0.35
N ASN A 27 7.80 0.32 0.76
CA ASN A 27 8.90 1.21 1.12
C ASN A 27 9.39 2.01 -0.09
N SER A 28 9.52 1.36 -1.26
CA SER A 28 9.83 2.04 -2.51
C SER A 28 8.77 3.08 -2.89
N LEU A 29 7.48 2.75 -2.72
CA LEU A 29 6.36 3.66 -2.94
C LEU A 29 6.49 4.93 -2.10
N ASN A 30 6.79 4.80 -0.80
CA ASN A 30 6.98 5.94 0.08
C ASN A 30 8.22 6.75 -0.26
N ASN A 31 9.30 6.11 -0.69
CA ASN A 31 10.48 6.83 -1.16
C ASN A 31 10.18 7.63 -2.44
N LEU A 32 9.41 7.06 -3.37
CA LEU A 32 8.95 7.77 -4.57
C LEU A 32 8.08 8.97 -4.19
N LEU A 33 7.20 8.83 -3.20
CA LEU A 33 6.39 9.95 -2.70
C LEU A 33 7.25 11.05 -2.05
N SER A 34 8.23 10.68 -1.22
CA SER A 34 9.17 11.64 -0.64
C SER A 34 9.93 12.41 -1.70
N LYS A 35 10.43 11.74 -2.74
CA LYS A 35 11.10 12.39 -3.88
C LYS A 35 10.15 13.28 -4.67
N TYR A 36 8.92 12.84 -4.88
CA TYR A 36 7.88 13.63 -5.53
C TYR A 36 7.66 14.96 -4.80
N PHE A 37 7.58 14.93 -3.47
CA PHE A 37 7.47 16.17 -2.66
C PHE A 37 8.73 17.01 -2.61
N THR A 38 9.92 16.46 -2.85
CA THR A 38 11.12 17.29 -3.02
C THR A 38 11.05 18.09 -4.32
N THR A 39 10.43 17.52 -5.36
CA THR A 39 10.28 18.18 -6.67
C THR A 39 9.00 19.00 -6.81
N ALA A 40 7.98 18.72 -6.00
CA ALA A 40 6.70 19.41 -6.01
C ALA A 40 6.68 20.47 -4.90
N GLU A 41 6.23 21.69 -5.22
CA GLU A 41 6.19 22.82 -4.27
C GLU A 41 5.24 22.62 -3.07
N SER A 42 4.45 21.54 -3.02
CA SER A 42 3.46 21.33 -1.97
C SER A 42 3.27 19.86 -1.59
N LYS A 43 3.10 19.62 -0.29
CA LYS A 43 2.75 18.32 0.30
C LYS A 43 1.24 18.07 0.37
N ASN A 44 0.44 18.85 -0.34
CA ASN A 44 -1.01 18.71 -0.32
C ASN A 44 -1.43 17.34 -0.88
N VAL A 45 -2.33 16.66 -0.18
CA VAL A 45 -2.96 15.37 -0.55
C VAL A 45 -3.54 15.41 -1.95
N ASP A 46 -4.10 16.54 -2.38
CA ASP A 46 -4.65 16.72 -3.73
C ASP A 46 -3.60 16.63 -4.84
N LYS A 47 -2.35 16.94 -4.51
CA LYS A 47 -1.20 16.91 -5.42
C LYS A 47 -0.53 15.55 -5.44
N ILE A 48 -0.87 14.63 -4.53
CA ILE A 48 -0.31 13.28 -4.52
C ILE A 48 -0.81 12.51 -5.76
N PRO A 49 0.07 11.79 -6.48
CA PRO A 49 -0.32 11.01 -7.65
C PRO A 49 -1.42 9.99 -7.34
N VAL A 50 -2.46 9.93 -8.17
CA VAL A 50 -3.62 9.01 -8.02
C VAL A 50 -3.18 7.54 -7.82
N TYR A 51 -2.16 7.09 -8.54
CA TYR A 51 -1.66 5.73 -8.42
C TYR A 51 -1.06 5.40 -7.05
N TYR A 52 -0.59 6.39 -6.29
CA TYR A 52 -0.16 6.19 -4.91
C TYR A 52 -1.34 5.73 -4.04
N PHE A 53 -2.48 6.43 -4.10
CA PHE A 53 -3.68 6.06 -3.37
C PHE A 53 -4.25 4.71 -3.84
N LYS A 54 -4.20 4.41 -5.15
CA LYS A 54 -4.57 3.09 -5.66
C LYS A 54 -3.70 1.97 -5.08
N CYS A 55 -2.40 2.20 -4.91
CA CYS A 55 -1.52 1.24 -4.20
C CYS A 55 -1.91 1.06 -2.73
N LEU A 56 -2.23 2.16 -2.03
CA LEU A 56 -2.64 2.10 -0.63
C LEU A 56 -3.94 1.31 -0.46
N LYS A 57 -4.92 1.55 -1.34
CA LYS A 57 -6.18 0.82 -1.33
C LYS A 57 -5.98 -0.66 -1.58
N LEU A 58 -5.19 -1.02 -2.61
CA LEU A 58 -4.84 -2.40 -2.89
C LEU A 58 -4.22 -3.12 -1.68
N LEU A 59 -3.32 -2.45 -0.95
CA LEU A 59 -2.72 -2.98 0.27
C LEU A 59 -3.75 -3.11 1.41
N GLN A 60 -4.61 -2.10 1.60
CA GLN A 60 -5.66 -2.10 2.61
C GLN A 60 -6.64 -3.28 2.41
N ASP A 61 -7.11 -3.47 1.18
CA ASP A 61 -8.03 -4.54 0.81
C ASP A 61 -7.37 -5.91 1.01
N ALA A 62 -6.15 -6.10 0.52
CA ALA A 62 -5.42 -7.36 0.69
C ALA A 62 -5.18 -7.69 2.17
N ILE A 63 -4.87 -6.68 3.00
CA ILE A 63 -4.75 -6.85 4.44
C ILE A 63 -6.11 -7.24 5.04
N GLY A 64 -7.20 -6.59 4.64
CA GLY A 64 -8.55 -6.90 5.11
C GLY A 64 -8.96 -8.34 4.78
N VAL A 65 -8.76 -8.78 3.54
CA VAL A 65 -9.01 -10.15 3.08
C VAL A 65 -8.22 -11.15 3.91
N LEU A 66 -6.91 -10.93 4.05
CA LEU A 66 -6.07 -11.84 4.82
C LEU A 66 -6.44 -11.86 6.30
N LEU A 67 -6.81 -10.72 6.91
CA LEU A 67 -7.28 -10.66 8.30
C LEU A 67 -8.57 -11.45 8.52
N GLY A 68 -9.47 -11.48 7.53
CA GLY A 68 -10.67 -12.31 7.55
C GLY A 68 -10.39 -13.80 7.44
N ASP A 69 -9.29 -14.19 6.77
CA ASP A 69 -8.90 -15.58 6.55
C ASP A 69 -7.82 -16.05 7.55
N LYS A 70 -8.26 -16.51 8.72
CA LYS A 70 -7.37 -17.08 9.75
C LYS A 70 -6.53 -18.28 9.24
N PRO A 71 -7.09 -19.24 8.47
CA PRO A 71 -6.29 -20.29 7.83
C PRO A 71 -5.16 -19.76 6.94
N ALA A 72 -5.42 -18.79 6.06
CA ALA A 72 -4.39 -18.23 5.19
C ALA A 72 -3.29 -17.51 5.98
N GLN A 73 -3.65 -16.78 7.05
CA GLN A 73 -2.66 -16.17 7.94
C GLN A 73 -1.70 -17.19 8.55
N LYS A 74 -2.21 -18.37 8.96
CA LYS A 74 -1.37 -19.44 9.53
C LYS A 74 -0.47 -20.13 8.50
N LYS A 75 -0.80 -20.04 7.21
CA LYS A 75 0.01 -20.60 6.11
C LYS A 75 1.16 -19.69 5.69
N LEU A 76 1.22 -18.46 6.19
CA LEU A 76 2.33 -17.56 5.90
C LEU A 76 3.65 -18.13 6.44
N SER A 77 4.70 -18.01 5.64
CA SER A 77 6.06 -18.23 6.13
C SER A 77 6.39 -17.26 7.26
N LYS A 78 7.35 -17.60 8.11
CA LYS A 78 7.80 -16.73 9.21
C LYS A 78 8.19 -15.32 8.73
N THR A 79 8.83 -15.23 7.56
CA THR A 79 9.20 -13.95 6.93
C THR A 79 7.96 -13.18 6.50
N ASN A 80 7.06 -13.80 5.74
CA ASN A 80 5.84 -13.14 5.27
C ASN A 80 4.92 -12.72 6.43
N GLY A 81 4.79 -13.53 7.47
CA GLY A 81 4.02 -13.19 8.67
C GLY A 81 4.59 -11.96 9.40
N LYS A 82 5.92 -11.83 9.51
CA LYS A 82 6.55 -10.63 10.09
C LYS A 82 6.30 -9.40 9.21
N SER A 83 6.53 -9.53 7.91
CA SER A 83 6.39 -8.42 6.95
C SER A 83 4.93 -7.94 6.88
N PHE A 84 3.96 -8.86 6.83
CA PHE A 84 2.53 -8.55 6.90
C PHE A 84 2.17 -7.74 8.15
N ASN A 85 2.58 -8.20 9.34
CA ASN A 85 2.25 -7.50 10.59
C ASN A 85 2.89 -6.10 10.65
N ALA A 86 4.13 -5.97 10.19
CA ALA A 86 4.81 -4.67 10.11
C ALA A 86 4.11 -3.73 9.13
N LEU A 87 3.75 -4.22 7.94
CA LEU A 87 3.05 -3.44 6.92
C LEU A 87 1.68 -2.98 7.41
N ARG A 88 0.90 -3.87 8.05
CA ARG A 88 -0.38 -3.53 8.68
C ARG A 88 -0.25 -2.40 9.69
N ALA A 89 0.73 -2.49 10.58
CA ALA A 89 0.95 -1.45 11.60
C ALA A 89 1.32 -0.09 10.97
N ARG A 90 2.10 -0.09 9.88
CA ARG A 90 2.46 1.12 9.13
C ARG A 90 1.25 1.71 8.39
N MET A 91 0.47 0.88 7.71
CA MET A 91 -0.75 1.29 7.00
C MET A 91 -1.75 1.96 7.95
N LYS A 92 -1.95 1.41 9.15
CA LYS A 92 -2.85 2.02 10.15
C LYS A 92 -2.43 3.44 10.56
N LYS A 93 -1.12 3.74 10.56
CA LYS A 93 -0.61 5.08 10.87
C LYS A 93 -0.69 6.04 9.69
N LEU A 94 -0.60 5.52 8.47
CA LEU A 94 -0.62 6.32 7.24
C LEU A 94 -2.05 6.68 6.80
N LEU A 95 -3.02 5.78 6.97
CA LEU A 95 -4.42 6.00 6.61
C LEU A 95 -5.11 6.97 7.59
N THR A 96 -4.75 8.24 7.50
CA THR A 96 -5.46 9.35 8.15
C THR A 96 -6.82 9.59 7.46
N PRO A 97 -7.77 10.31 8.09
CA PRO A 97 -9.07 10.61 7.48
C PRO A 97 -8.96 11.23 6.09
N GLU A 98 -8.01 12.17 5.88
CA GLU A 98 -7.76 12.81 4.59
C GLU A 98 -7.33 11.82 3.50
N TYR A 99 -6.47 10.84 3.85
CA TYR A 99 -6.03 9.81 2.92
C TYR A 99 -7.16 8.85 2.57
N GLN A 100 -8.01 8.53 3.56
CA GLN A 100 -9.16 7.66 3.35
C GLN A 100 -10.20 8.33 2.46
N GLU A 101 -10.56 9.59 2.74
CA GLU A 101 -11.46 10.38 1.90
C GLU A 101 -10.95 10.46 0.46
N ARG A 102 -9.63 10.67 0.28
CA ARG A 102 -9.03 10.70 -1.05
C ARG A 102 -9.14 9.35 -1.75
N ILE A 103 -8.91 8.24 -1.06
CA ILE A 103 -9.09 6.89 -1.60
C ILE A 103 -10.56 6.66 -2.01
N ASP A 104 -11.51 6.98 -1.14
CA ASP A 104 -12.94 6.75 -1.38
C ASP A 104 -13.45 7.61 -2.56
N SER A 105 -12.91 8.84 -2.71
CA SER A 105 -13.19 9.70 -3.86
C SER A 105 -12.77 9.11 -5.20
N LEU A 106 -11.74 8.25 -5.19
CA LEU A 106 -11.19 7.61 -6.40
C LEU A 106 -11.93 6.32 -6.77
N GLU A 107 -12.73 5.76 -5.87
CA GLU A 107 -13.61 4.61 -6.16
C GLU A 107 -14.94 5.06 -6.79
N SER A 108 -15.37 6.28 -6.49
CA SER A 108 -16.64 6.86 -6.98
C SER A 108 -16.52 7.53 -8.36
N ALA A 109 -15.33 7.52 -8.97
CA ALA A 109 -15.00 8.19 -10.23
C ALA A 109 -14.53 7.21 -11.31
#